data_AF-A0AAD7BTC5-F1
#
_entry.id   AF-A0AAD7BTC5-F1
#
_cell.length_a   1.000
_cell.length_b   1.000
_cell.length_c   1.000
_cell.angle_alpha   90.00
_cell.angle_beta   90.00
_cell.angle_gamma   90.00
#
_symmetry.space_group_name_H-M   'P 1'
#
loop_
_entity.id
_entity.type
_entity.pdbx_description
1 polymer ?
#
loop_
_entity_poly.entity_id
_entity_poly.type
_entity_poly.pdbx_seq_one_letter_code
_entity_poly.pdbx_strand_id
1 'polypeptide(L)'
;PLTAAGYSSSTYLLVRKSWLRVDTSLLYNVVILRTTAKANALSNVLLNNPEIGPFIRKLRVEGGFGSAMLRILGNSPNITDLFLSLII
;
A
#
# COMPACT_ATOMS: atom_id res chain seq x y z
N PRO A 1 -36.62 12.78 -17.82
CA PRO A 1 -36.51 13.41 -16.48
C PRO A 1 -36.71 12.37 -15.35
N LEU A 2 -35.68 12.23 -14.48
CA LEU A 2 -35.70 11.71 -13.10
C LEU A 2 -36.34 10.31 -12.90
N THR A 3 -35.62 9.21 -12.66
CA THR A 3 -34.74 8.97 -11.51
C THR A 3 -33.74 7.84 -11.81
N ALA A 4 -32.44 8.15 -11.83
CA ALA A 4 -31.41 7.12 -11.75
C ALA A 4 -31.48 6.49 -10.36
N ALA A 5 -32.03 5.28 -10.25
CA ALA A 5 -32.02 4.51 -9.02
C ALA A 5 -30.56 4.29 -8.62
N GLY A 6 -30.11 5.02 -7.60
CA GLY A 6 -28.77 4.89 -7.03
C GLY A 6 -28.63 3.51 -6.43
N TYR A 7 -28.06 2.58 -7.19
CA TYR A 7 -27.67 1.27 -6.67
C TYR A 7 -26.77 1.51 -5.44
N SER A 8 -27.14 0.90 -4.32
CA SER A 8 -26.35 0.95 -3.09
C SER A 8 -24.93 0.48 -3.41
N SER A 9 -23.93 1.27 -3.00
CA SER A 9 -22.50 0.97 -3.20
C SER A 9 -22.09 -0.39 -2.63
N SER A 10 -22.86 -0.93 -1.69
CA SER A 10 -22.68 -2.28 -1.14
C SER A 10 -22.93 -3.41 -2.14
N THR A 11 -23.68 -3.17 -3.23
CA THR A 11 -23.90 -4.16 -4.29
C THR A 11 -22.64 -4.41 -5.13
N TYR A 12 -21.74 -3.42 -5.24
CA TYR A 12 -20.43 -3.61 -5.88
C TYR A 12 -19.46 -4.47 -5.05
N LEU A 13 -19.69 -4.58 -3.74
CA LEU A 13 -18.79 -5.32 -2.84
C LEU A 13 -19.04 -6.83 -2.81
N LEU A 14 -20.09 -7.31 -3.49
CA LEU A 14 -20.43 -8.75 -3.57
C LEU A 14 -19.73 -9.48 -4.74
N VAL A 15 -19.00 -8.76 -5.60
CA VAL A 15 -18.29 -9.34 -6.76
C VAL A 15 -16.88 -9.82 -6.36
N ARG A 16 -16.89 -10.86 -5.51
CA ARG A 16 -15.90 -11.95 -5.34
C ARG A 16 -14.39 -11.65 -5.23
N LYS A 17 -13.80 -12.23 -4.17
CA LYS A 17 -12.39 -12.48 -3.78
C LYS A 17 -11.27 -12.42 -4.85
N SER A 18 -11.54 -12.65 -6.13
CA SER A 18 -10.56 -12.46 -7.22
C SER A 18 -10.21 -10.99 -7.42
N TRP A 19 -11.20 -10.10 -7.30
CA TRP A 19 -10.98 -8.65 -7.34
C TRP A 19 -10.12 -8.23 -6.16
N LEU A 20 -10.37 -8.75 -4.95
CA LEU A 20 -9.51 -8.52 -3.80
C LEU A 20 -8.05 -8.91 -4.07
N ARG A 21 -7.77 -10.00 -4.79
CA ARG A 21 -6.38 -10.41 -5.11
C ARG A 21 -5.72 -9.49 -6.15
N VAL A 22 -6.47 -9.07 -7.16
CA VAL A 22 -5.99 -8.11 -8.18
C VAL A 22 -5.79 -6.73 -7.54
N ASP A 23 -6.74 -6.27 -6.72
CA ASP A 23 -6.64 -5.03 -5.96
C ASP A 23 -5.52 -5.11 -4.92
N THR A 24 -5.33 -6.21 -4.19
CA THR A 24 -4.22 -6.35 -3.22
C THR A 24 -2.87 -6.17 -3.92
N SER A 25 -2.69 -6.79 -5.10
CA SER A 25 -1.46 -6.60 -5.87
C SER A 25 -1.30 -5.17 -6.41
N LEU A 26 -2.39 -4.42 -6.65
CA LEU A 26 -2.36 -3.03 -7.12
C LEU A 26 -2.20 -2.02 -5.98
N LEU A 27 -2.85 -2.26 -4.84
CA LEU A 27 -2.82 -1.48 -3.61
C LEU A 27 -1.44 -1.49 -2.96
N TYR A 28 -0.77 -2.64 -2.95
CA TYR A 28 0.61 -2.75 -2.43
C TYR A 28 1.67 -2.49 -3.50
N ASN A 29 1.30 -2.40 -4.78
CA ASN A 29 2.24 -2.03 -5.84
C ASN A 29 2.85 -0.66 -5.56
N VAL A 30 2.02 0.29 -5.10
CA VAL A 30 2.40 1.67 -4.83
C VAL A 30 2.17 2.00 -3.38
N VAL A 31 3.23 2.02 -2.60
CA VAL A 31 3.21 2.39 -1.20
C VAL A 31 3.60 3.86 -1.06
N ILE A 32 2.74 4.65 -0.42
CA ILE A 32 3.00 6.07 -0.14
C ILE A 32 3.05 6.29 1.37
N LEU A 33 4.23 6.63 1.88
CA LEU A 33 4.49 6.93 3.28
C LEU A 33 4.66 8.43 3.46
N ARG A 34 3.64 9.08 4.04
CA ARG A 34 3.65 10.52 4.38
C ARG A 34 3.74 10.80 5.87
N THR A 35 3.60 9.77 6.69
CA THR A 35 3.45 9.90 8.15
C THR A 35 4.18 8.75 8.84
N THR A 36 4.79 9.03 9.98
CA THR A 36 5.51 8.04 10.82
C THR A 36 4.62 6.87 11.22
N ALA A 37 3.36 7.12 11.57
CA ALA A 37 2.39 6.08 11.93
C ALA A 37 2.19 5.05 10.80
N LYS A 38 2.07 5.50 9.55
CA LYS A 38 1.94 4.61 8.38
C LYS A 38 3.22 3.82 8.10
N ALA A 39 4.39 4.44 8.27
CA ALA A 39 5.67 3.74 8.11
C ALA A 39 5.84 2.63 9.16
N ASN A 40 5.49 2.91 10.42
CA ASN A 40 5.52 1.91 11.49
C ASN A 40 4.50 0.79 11.27
N ALA A 41 3.27 1.13 10.85
CA ALA A 41 2.25 0.15 10.52
C ALA A 41 2.71 -0.78 9.38
N LEU A 42 3.28 -0.22 8.31
CA LEU A 42 3.80 -1.02 7.19
C LEU A 42 4.97 -1.89 7.63
N SER A 43 5.90 -1.36 8.41
CA SER A 43 7.00 -2.16 8.97
C SER A 43 6.47 -3.33 9.79
N ASN A 44 5.40 -3.14 10.57
CA ASN A 44 4.81 -4.21 11.35
C ASN A 44 4.07 -5.24 10.47
N VAL A 45 3.41 -4.79 9.41
CA VAL A 45 2.75 -5.68 8.44
C VAL A 45 3.78 -6.56 7.72
N LEU A 46 4.90 -5.98 7.29
CA LEU A 46 5.99 -6.73 6.62
C LEU A 46 6.68 -7.71 7.56
N LEU A 47 6.76 -7.42 8.85
CA LEU A 47 7.28 -8.35 9.85
C LEU A 47 6.36 -9.57 10.04
N ASN A 48 5.05 -9.33 10.09
CA ASN A 48 4.07 -10.40 10.31
C ASN A 48 3.75 -11.18 9.02
N ASN A 49 3.90 -10.57 7.85
CA ASN A 49 3.56 -11.14 6.55
C ASN A 49 4.67 -10.82 5.52
N PRO A 50 5.80 -11.54 5.57
CA PRO A 50 6.95 -11.27 4.69
C PRO A 50 6.64 -11.50 3.21
N GLU A 51 5.64 -12.33 2.90
CA GLU A 51 5.10 -12.57 1.56
C GLU A 51 4.55 -11.32 0.87
N ILE A 52 4.22 -10.25 1.61
CA ILE A 52 3.71 -9.00 1.05
C ILE A 52 4.83 -8.17 0.43
N GLY A 53 6.04 -8.26 0.97
CA GLY A 53 7.20 -7.48 0.57
C GLY A 53 7.54 -7.54 -0.93
N PRO A 54 7.57 -8.73 -1.56
CA PRO A 54 7.79 -8.90 -2.99
C PRO A 54 6.76 -8.20 -3.90
N PHE A 55 5.58 -7.84 -3.40
CA PHE A 55 4.56 -7.13 -4.18
C PHE A 55 4.77 -5.61 -4.20
N ILE A 56 5.61 -5.08 -3.30
CA ILE A 56 5.94 -3.65 -3.26
C ILE A 56 6.94 -3.34 -4.37
N ARG A 57 6.49 -2.57 -5.36
CA ARG A 57 7.31 -2.17 -6.52
C ARG A 57 7.66 -0.69 -6.51
N LYS A 58 6.72 0.15 -6.10
CA LYS A 58 6.86 1.59 -6.03
C LYS A 58 6.74 2.05 -4.59
N LEU A 59 7.77 2.71 -4.09
CA LEU A 59 7.81 3.23 -2.73
C LEU A 59 8.04 4.73 -2.78
N ARG A 60 7.04 5.49 -2.31
CA ARG A 60 7.11 6.93 -2.15
C ARG A 60 7.21 7.27 -0.67
N VAL A 61 8.23 8.04 -0.32
CA VAL A 61 8.57 8.40 1.05
C VAL A 61 8.63 9.92 1.12
N GLU A 62 7.78 10.50 1.96
CA GLU A 62 7.77 11.93 2.26
C GLU A 62 8.14 12.09 3.74
N GLY A 63 9.41 12.39 4.01
CA GLY A 63 9.99 12.50 5.36
C GLY A 63 11.01 11.41 5.71
N GLY A 64 11.68 11.57 6.85
CA GLY A 64 12.64 10.59 7.38
C GLY A 64 12.00 9.67 8.42
N PHE A 65 11.84 8.37 8.10
CA PHE A 65 11.20 7.39 8.99
C PHE A 65 12.17 6.42 9.70
N GLY A 66 13.48 6.68 9.63
CA GLY A 66 14.51 5.98 10.41
C GLY A 66 14.46 4.45 10.32
N SER A 67 14.39 3.78 11.47
CA SER A 67 14.44 2.32 11.60
C SER A 67 13.28 1.59 10.90
N ALA A 68 12.10 2.20 10.79
CA ALA A 68 10.98 1.64 10.03
C ALA A 68 11.32 1.53 8.53
N MET A 69 12.04 2.52 8.00
CA MET A 69 12.46 2.54 6.60
C MET A 69 13.46 1.43 6.29
N LEU A 70 14.46 1.23 7.16
CA LEU A 70 15.42 0.13 7.03
C LEU A 70 14.72 -1.24 6.98
N ARG A 71 13.70 -1.43 7.82
CA ARG A 71 12.90 -2.67 7.84
C ARG A 71 12.07 -2.83 6.58
N ILE A 72 11.44 -1.77 6.09
CA ILE A 72 10.64 -1.81 4.86
C ILE A 72 11.51 -2.16 3.66
N LEU A 73 12.65 -1.48 3.50
CA LEU A 73 13.59 -1.74 2.41
C LEU A 73 14.20 -3.14 2.48
N GLY A 74 14.56 -3.60 3.69
CA GLY A 74 15.11 -4.95 3.87
C GLY A 74 14.13 -6.08 3.56
N ASN A 75 12.82 -5.84 3.71
CA ASN A 75 11.77 -6.84 3.43
C ASN A 75 11.11 -6.66 2.06
N SER A 76 11.50 -5.67 1.25
CA SER A 76 10.88 -5.37 -0.04
C SER A 76 11.91 -5.42 -1.18
N PRO A 77 12.34 -6.62 -1.61
CA PRO A 77 13.46 -6.78 -2.56
C PRO A 77 13.13 -6.35 -3.99
N ASN A 78 11.84 -6.20 -4.34
CA ASN A 78 11.38 -5.93 -5.71
C ASN A 78 11.01 -4.47 -5.97
N ILE A 79 11.52 -3.53 -5.16
CA ILE A 79 11.29 -2.11 -5.39
C ILE A 79 12.01 -1.69 -6.67
N THR A 80 11.24 -1.28 -7.67
CA THR A 80 11.73 -0.75 -8.95
C THR A 80 11.75 0.77 -8.97
N ASP A 81 10.80 1.41 -8.27
CA ASP A 81 10.64 2.85 -8.26
C ASP A 81 10.69 3.37 -6.82
N LEU A 82 11.72 4.14 -6.48
CA LEU A 82 11.86 4.80 -5.19
C LEU A 82 11.77 6.31 -5.35
N PHE A 83 10.79 6.94 -4.71
CA PHE A 83 10.66 8.40 -4.63
C PHE A 83 10.90 8.86 -3.21
N LEU A 84 11.90 9.71 -3.00
CA LEU A 84 12.23 10.29 -1.71
C LEU A 84 12.00 11.80 -1.75
N SER A 85 11.19 12.29 -0.81
CA SER A 85 10.98 13.71 -0.58
C SER A 85 11.40 14.03 0.85
N LEU A 86 12.54 14.69 0.97
CA LEU A 86 13.15 15.09 2.25
C LEU A 86 12.83 16.55 2.56
N ILE A 87 11.63 17.03 2.19
CA ILE A 87 11.21 18.38 2.53
C ILE A 87 11.07 18.44 4.06
N ILE A 88 11.94 19.26 4.66
CA ILE A 88 11.99 19.56 6.09
C ILE A 88 11.00 20.68 6.37
#